data_AF-A0A2T7EH65-F1
#
_entry.id   AF-A0A2T7EH65-F1
#
_cell.length_a   1.000
_cell.length_b   1.000
_cell.length_c   1.000
_cell.angle_alpha   90.00
_cell.angle_beta   90.00
_cell.angle_gamma   90.00
#
_symmetry.space_group_name_H-M   'P 1'
#
loop_
_entity.id
_entity.type
_entity.pdbx_description
1 polymer ?
#
loop_
_entity_poly.entity_id
_entity_poly.type
_entity_poly.pdbx_seq_one_letter_code
_entity_poly.pdbx_strand_id
1 'polypeptide(L)'
;MARAPQALRRPHHLLRLLPYPAPLSTSSSPPDPRELLRIDRILNRPPTAAVAAGQPSQALQHPRAATSLHHLLHRAAGLTAAESASLLGRLPGAHAHPRLGRLLQELAGLRLPGAEIKAALASDPEGLLSMDPGEPSRLLELLRDLRCRKAVKEQVLARGALRAAAVARRRVELLHARGLTRHDALRVLAAEPRAMLYSPEDVERKVEFLVDTMGFEVGWLVQYPEFLGVNLDKWIIPRHNVVEHLKSVGGLGDPVEMKHYVRLSRRRFYNMFVKPYPECERIFGGLVREREEMVRQQHPTGLWKLFTPAKYERTQEEVTNMKLLVGSLR
;
A
#
# COMPACT_ATOMS: atom_id res chain seq x y z
N MET A 1 13.47 69.66 -7.43
CA MET A 1 13.01 69.16 -6.12
C MET A 1 11.72 68.38 -6.33
N ALA A 2 11.81 67.05 -6.42
CA ALA A 2 10.68 66.17 -6.72
C ALA A 2 10.33 65.34 -5.48
N ARG A 3 9.05 65.36 -5.09
CA ARG A 3 8.48 64.60 -3.96
C ARG A 3 8.29 63.14 -4.37
N ALA A 4 8.83 62.21 -3.59
CA ALA A 4 8.51 60.78 -3.64
C ALA A 4 7.31 60.46 -2.71
N PRO A 5 6.42 59.53 -3.06
CA PRO A 5 5.38 59.07 -2.15
C PRO A 5 5.90 57.96 -1.24
N GLN A 6 5.58 58.09 0.05
CA GLN A 6 5.94 57.21 1.15
C GLN A 6 5.17 55.89 1.07
N ALA A 7 5.90 54.76 1.05
CA ALA A 7 5.33 53.44 1.27
C ALA A 7 5.14 53.20 2.78
N LEU A 8 3.91 52.87 3.17
CA LEU A 8 3.50 52.48 4.52
C LEU A 8 4.25 51.20 4.96
N ARG A 9 5.31 51.37 5.76
CA ARG A 9 5.83 50.32 6.64
C ARG A 9 4.83 50.13 7.79
N ARG A 10 4.30 48.92 7.97
CA ARG A 10 3.75 48.49 9.27
C ARG A 10 4.74 47.53 9.95
N PRO A 11 5.03 47.71 11.25
CA PRO A 11 6.01 46.90 11.94
C PRO A 11 5.42 45.54 12.36
N HIS A 12 6.20 44.48 12.15
CA HIS A 12 6.00 43.20 12.81
C HIS A 12 6.48 43.32 14.26
N HIS A 13 5.57 43.25 15.22
CA HIS A 13 5.94 42.94 16.60
C HIS A 13 5.95 41.42 16.79
N LEU A 14 7.14 40.94 17.11
CA LEU A 14 7.56 39.59 17.52
C LEU A 14 6.60 38.98 18.55
N LEU A 15 6.11 37.76 18.31
CA LEU A 15 6.65 36.51 18.87
C LEU A 15 6.87 36.54 20.40
N ARG A 16 5.86 36.07 21.14
CA ARG A 16 6.08 35.21 22.31
C ARG A 16 4.81 34.45 22.65
N LEU A 17 5.00 33.15 22.88
CA LEU A 17 4.12 32.13 23.47
C LEU A 17 3.79 30.97 22.49
N LEU A 18 4.75 30.04 22.39
CA LEU A 18 4.48 28.67 21.98
C LEU A 18 3.63 27.98 23.07
N PRO A 19 2.51 27.33 22.76
CA PRO A 19 1.97 26.29 23.61
C PRO A 19 2.67 24.96 23.27
N TYR A 20 3.37 24.43 24.27
CA TYR A 20 3.83 23.05 24.35
C TYR A 20 2.63 22.10 24.11
N PRO A 21 2.70 21.06 23.27
CA PRO A 21 1.60 20.11 23.16
C PRO A 21 1.58 19.21 24.40
N ALA A 22 0.53 19.34 25.20
CA ALA A 22 0.20 18.42 26.27
C ALA A 22 -0.22 17.04 25.70
N PRO A 23 0.01 15.94 26.43
CA PRO A 23 -0.30 14.60 25.97
C PRO A 23 -1.83 14.42 25.84
N LEU A 24 -2.26 13.88 24.71
CA LEU A 24 -3.67 13.65 24.38
C LEU A 24 -4.23 12.52 25.27
N SER A 25 -5.15 12.90 26.16
CA SER A 25 -6.01 11.99 26.89
C SER A 25 -6.87 11.16 25.92
N THR A 26 -6.77 9.84 26.08
CA THR A 26 -7.49 8.81 25.35
C THR A 26 -8.97 8.80 25.71
N SER A 27 -9.84 9.15 24.75
CA SER A 27 -11.26 8.79 24.78
C SER A 27 -11.45 7.45 24.06
N SER A 28 -11.06 6.36 24.70
CA SER A 28 -11.60 5.03 24.39
C SER A 28 -11.59 4.23 25.68
N SER A 29 -12.75 3.69 26.05
CA SER A 29 -12.92 2.86 27.25
C SER A 29 -11.81 1.80 27.35
N PRO A 30 -11.27 1.54 28.56
CA PRO A 30 -10.19 0.59 28.72
C PRO A 30 -10.64 -0.80 28.28
N PRO A 31 -9.79 -1.56 27.55
CA PRO A 31 -10.13 -2.91 27.13
C PRO A 31 -10.34 -3.81 28.35
N ASP A 32 -11.37 -4.64 28.28
CA ASP A 32 -11.78 -5.57 29.34
C ASP A 32 -10.56 -6.41 29.80
N PRO A 33 -10.22 -6.43 31.11
CA PRO A 33 -9.08 -7.17 31.64
C PRO A 33 -9.08 -8.65 31.24
N ARG A 34 -10.26 -9.22 30.96
CA ARG A 34 -10.42 -10.61 30.54
C ARG A 34 -9.96 -10.86 29.11
N GLU A 35 -10.10 -9.88 28.22
CA GLU A 35 -9.58 -9.95 26.84
C GLU A 35 -8.06 -9.80 26.83
N LEU A 36 -7.50 -8.93 27.68
CA LEU A 36 -6.04 -8.81 27.83
C LEU A 36 -5.43 -10.12 28.37
N LEU A 37 -6.07 -10.75 29.35
CA LEU A 37 -5.63 -12.05 29.88
C LEU A 37 -5.81 -13.20 28.87
N ARG A 38 -6.81 -13.14 27.97
CA ARG A 38 -6.95 -14.09 26.86
C ARG A 38 -5.82 -13.93 25.85
N ILE A 39 -5.49 -12.70 25.48
CA ILE A 39 -4.41 -12.39 24.54
C ILE A 39 -3.06 -12.82 25.14
N ASP A 40 -2.83 -12.56 26.43
CA ASP A 40 -1.61 -13.00 27.12
C ASP A 40 -1.49 -14.54 27.21
N ARG A 41 -2.61 -15.24 27.46
CA ARG A 41 -2.65 -16.72 27.43
C ARG A 41 -2.39 -17.32 26.04
N ILE A 42 -2.72 -16.59 24.98
CA ILE A 42 -2.48 -17.00 23.59
C ILE A 42 -1.02 -16.76 23.20
N LEU A 43 -0.42 -15.67 23.68
CA LEU A 43 0.94 -15.28 23.33
C LEU A 43 2.03 -15.98 24.16
N ASN A 44 1.74 -16.33 25.42
CA ASN A 44 2.76 -16.80 26.37
C ASN A 44 2.62 -18.28 26.82
N ARG A 45 1.90 -19.13 26.08
CA ARG A 45 1.77 -20.55 26.46
C ARG A 45 3.03 -21.35 26.08
N PRO A 46 3.82 -21.89 27.03
CA PRO A 46 4.88 -22.83 26.69
C PRO A 46 4.27 -24.17 26.26
N PRO A 47 4.93 -24.93 25.37
CA PRO A 47 4.44 -26.24 24.96
C PRO A 47 4.45 -27.19 26.16
N THR A 48 3.35 -27.92 26.32
CA THR A 48 3.14 -28.94 27.33
C THR A 48 4.34 -29.89 27.44
N ALA A 49 4.91 -29.96 28.64
CA ALA A 49 5.88 -30.97 29.04
C ALA A 49 5.25 -32.37 28.94
N ALA A 50 5.53 -33.07 27.85
CA ALA A 50 5.40 -34.51 27.79
C ALA A 50 6.71 -35.13 28.30
N VAL A 51 6.56 -35.88 29.37
CA VAL A 51 7.58 -36.65 30.09
C VAL A 51 8.38 -37.54 29.12
N ALA A 52 9.70 -37.41 29.12
CA ALA A 52 10.61 -38.44 28.63
C ALA A 52 11.87 -38.45 29.50
N ALA A 53 12.03 -39.56 30.23
CA ALA A 53 13.12 -39.85 31.12
C ALA A 53 14.44 -40.13 30.35
N GLY A 54 15.55 -39.69 30.97
CA GLY A 54 16.92 -40.23 30.93
C GLY A 54 17.50 -40.84 29.65
N GLN A 55 18.58 -40.23 29.12
CA GLN A 55 19.98 -40.70 29.23
C GLN A 55 20.92 -39.99 28.21
N PRO A 56 22.26 -40.00 28.43
CA PRO A 56 23.13 -38.88 28.08
C PRO A 56 23.88 -39.01 26.74
N SER A 57 24.24 -37.81 26.24
CA SER A 57 25.33 -37.41 25.35
C SER A 57 26.19 -38.51 24.70
N GLN A 58 26.13 -38.58 23.36
CA GLN A 58 27.30 -38.86 22.53
C GLN A 58 27.30 -37.96 21.29
N ALA A 59 28.34 -37.12 21.22
CA ALA A 59 28.70 -36.32 20.07
C ALA A 59 29.24 -37.22 18.95
N LEU A 60 28.49 -37.34 17.85
CA LEU A 60 28.94 -37.75 16.51
C LEU A 60 27.70 -37.84 15.61
N GLN A 61 27.45 -36.84 14.75
CA GLN A 61 26.52 -36.94 13.60
C GLN A 61 26.54 -35.68 12.73
N HIS A 62 27.31 -35.70 11.64
CA HIS A 62 27.30 -34.68 10.58
C HIS A 62 26.88 -35.15 9.15
N PRO A 63 26.25 -36.33 8.92
CA PRO A 63 25.54 -36.61 7.66
C PRO A 63 24.01 -36.82 7.77
N ARG A 64 23.44 -37.07 8.97
CA ARG A 64 22.00 -37.40 9.13
C ARG A 64 21.04 -36.21 9.10
N ALA A 65 21.51 -35.02 9.46
CA ALA A 65 20.66 -33.81 9.45
C ALA A 65 20.40 -33.32 8.01
N ALA A 66 21.37 -33.47 7.10
CA ALA A 66 21.23 -33.08 5.70
C ALA A 66 20.24 -33.99 4.95
N THR A 67 20.31 -35.31 5.14
CA THR A 67 19.35 -36.26 4.56
C THR A 67 17.91 -36.03 5.05
N SER A 68 17.75 -35.54 6.28
CA SER A 68 16.43 -35.12 6.80
C SER A 68 15.85 -33.93 6.04
N LEU A 69 16.66 -32.91 5.73
CA LEU A 69 16.20 -31.71 5.01
C LEU A 69 15.83 -32.00 3.55
N HIS A 70 16.61 -32.83 2.84
CA HIS A 70 16.26 -33.26 1.48
C HIS A 70 14.92 -34.00 1.44
N HIS A 71 14.69 -34.91 2.41
CA HIS A 71 13.42 -35.61 2.53
C HIS A 71 12.25 -34.65 2.85
N LEU A 72 12.46 -33.66 3.73
CA LEU A 72 11.44 -32.65 4.04
C LEU A 72 11.11 -31.75 2.84
N LEU A 73 12.11 -31.36 2.04
CA LEU A 73 11.90 -30.58 0.81
C LEU A 73 11.17 -31.40 -0.27
N HIS A 74 11.49 -32.69 -0.40
CA HIS A 74 10.75 -33.60 -1.27
C HIS A 74 9.29 -33.72 -0.79
N ARG A 75 9.06 -33.88 0.52
CA ARG A 75 7.71 -33.99 1.09
C ARG A 75 6.91 -32.69 0.97
N ALA A 76 7.54 -31.52 1.15
CA ALA A 76 6.87 -30.23 1.13
C ALA A 76 6.55 -29.75 -0.29
N ALA A 77 7.49 -29.91 -1.23
CA ALA A 77 7.43 -29.26 -2.54
C ALA A 77 7.67 -30.22 -3.72
N GLY A 78 7.89 -31.52 -3.47
CA GLY A 78 8.22 -32.48 -4.53
C GLY A 78 9.56 -32.18 -5.22
N LEU A 79 10.50 -31.52 -4.52
CA LEU A 79 11.82 -31.20 -5.05
C LEU A 79 12.66 -32.45 -5.24
N THR A 80 13.38 -32.53 -6.35
CA THR A 80 14.36 -33.60 -6.58
C THR A 80 15.58 -33.43 -5.67
N ALA A 81 16.37 -34.50 -5.49
CA ALA A 81 17.61 -34.44 -4.71
C ALA A 81 18.59 -33.37 -5.25
N ALA A 82 18.68 -33.22 -6.57
CA ALA A 82 19.53 -32.21 -7.21
C ALA A 82 19.01 -30.78 -6.99
N GLU A 83 17.70 -30.56 -7.14
CA GLU A 83 17.08 -29.25 -6.91
C GLU A 83 17.23 -28.81 -5.44
N SER A 84 17.00 -29.73 -4.50
CA SER A 84 17.15 -29.46 -3.07
C SER A 84 18.61 -29.20 -2.68
N ALA A 85 19.58 -29.91 -3.26
CA ALA A 85 21.00 -29.62 -3.07
C ALA A 85 21.40 -28.23 -3.62
N SER A 86 20.89 -27.87 -4.80
CA SER A 86 21.12 -26.54 -5.39
C SER A 86 20.52 -25.41 -4.54
N LEU A 87 19.31 -25.60 -3.99
CA LEU A 87 18.68 -24.64 -3.10
C LEU A 87 19.42 -24.47 -1.79
N LEU A 88 19.83 -25.58 -1.15
CA LEU A 88 20.57 -25.53 0.10
C LEU A 88 21.99 -24.97 -0.07
N GLY A 89 22.62 -25.18 -1.23
CA GLY A 89 23.93 -24.59 -1.56
C GLY A 89 23.89 -23.08 -1.80
N ARG A 90 22.75 -22.52 -2.22
CA ARG A 90 22.56 -21.06 -2.38
C ARG A 90 22.38 -20.32 -1.06
N LEU A 91 22.10 -21.05 0.03
CA LEU A 91 21.80 -20.46 1.33
C LEU A 91 23.01 -20.62 2.26
N PRO A 92 23.80 -19.55 2.47
CA PRO A 92 24.90 -19.62 3.43
C PRO A 92 24.34 -19.92 4.83
N GLY A 93 24.75 -21.04 5.44
CA GLY A 93 24.32 -21.46 6.77
C GLY A 93 23.08 -22.38 6.84
N ALA A 94 22.60 -22.91 5.71
CA ALA A 94 21.45 -23.84 5.70
C ALA A 94 21.75 -25.25 6.27
N HIS A 95 23.01 -25.52 6.60
CA HIS A 95 23.44 -26.82 7.08
C HIS A 95 23.23 -26.88 8.61
N ALA A 96 22.11 -27.51 9.01
CA ALA A 96 21.81 -27.88 10.40
C ALA A 96 21.28 -26.78 11.33
N HIS A 97 20.15 -26.15 10.99
CA HIS A 97 19.31 -25.49 12.00
C HIS A 97 17.98 -26.24 12.21
N PRO A 98 17.64 -26.66 13.45
CA PRO A 98 16.35 -27.29 13.76
C PRO A 98 15.15 -26.39 13.42
N ARG A 99 15.38 -25.07 13.34
CA ARG A 99 14.41 -24.09 12.85
C ARG A 99 13.95 -24.38 11.42
N LEU A 100 14.88 -24.65 10.51
CA LEU A 100 14.57 -24.89 9.10
C LEU A 100 13.76 -26.19 8.94
N GLY A 101 14.12 -27.23 9.68
CA GLY A 101 13.34 -28.48 9.70
C GLY A 101 11.90 -28.27 10.16
N ARG A 102 11.69 -27.47 11.22
CA ARG A 102 10.34 -27.12 11.72
C ARG A 102 9.55 -26.29 10.70
N LEU A 103 10.19 -25.31 10.06
CA LEU A 103 9.56 -24.50 9.03
C LEU A 103 9.15 -25.35 7.82
N LEU A 104 10.03 -26.23 7.33
CA LEU A 104 9.71 -27.11 6.20
C LEU A 104 8.59 -28.10 6.54
N GLN A 105 8.56 -28.58 7.79
CA GLN A 105 7.46 -29.43 8.27
C GLN A 105 6.15 -28.65 8.35
N GLU A 106 6.18 -27.39 8.78
CA GLU A 106 5.02 -26.49 8.73
C GLU A 106 4.55 -26.28 7.30
N LEU A 107 5.46 -25.93 6.37
CA LEU A 107 5.14 -25.73 4.96
C LEU A 107 4.54 -27.00 4.32
N ALA A 108 5.05 -28.19 4.67
CA ALA A 108 4.46 -29.47 4.24
C ALA A 108 3.09 -29.76 4.87
N GLY A 109 2.80 -29.18 6.03
CA GLY A 109 1.51 -29.28 6.72
C GLY A 109 0.50 -28.23 6.27
N LEU A 110 0.91 -27.19 5.53
CA LEU A 110 0.00 -26.23 4.93
C LEU A 110 -0.85 -26.93 3.87
N ARG A 111 -2.14 -26.57 3.78
CA ARG A 111 -3.09 -27.07 2.77
C ARG A 111 -2.85 -26.43 1.39
N LEU A 112 -1.59 -26.32 0.97
CA LEU A 112 -1.18 -25.76 -0.31
C LEU A 112 -0.67 -26.87 -1.24
N PRO A 113 -0.88 -26.75 -2.55
CA PRO A 113 -0.34 -27.72 -3.50
C PRO A 113 1.20 -27.62 -3.52
N GLY A 114 1.88 -28.77 -3.56
CA GLY A 114 3.36 -28.83 -3.59
C GLY A 114 3.97 -28.03 -4.75
N ALA A 115 3.26 -27.91 -5.87
CA ALA A 115 3.66 -27.07 -7.01
C ALA A 115 3.73 -25.57 -6.67
N GLU A 116 2.81 -25.07 -5.83
CA GLU A 116 2.84 -23.67 -5.36
C GLU A 116 4.02 -23.44 -4.41
N ILE A 117 4.29 -24.39 -3.51
CA ILE A 117 5.44 -24.35 -2.62
C ILE A 117 6.75 -24.37 -3.42
N LYS A 118 6.84 -25.24 -4.45
CA LYS A 118 7.98 -25.28 -5.37
C LYS A 118 8.16 -23.96 -6.12
N ALA A 119 7.08 -23.38 -6.65
CA ALA A 119 7.12 -22.10 -7.36
C ALA A 119 7.54 -20.94 -6.45
N ALA A 120 7.08 -20.92 -5.19
CA ALA A 120 7.47 -19.92 -4.20
C ALA A 120 8.96 -20.03 -3.85
N LEU A 121 9.45 -21.26 -3.59
CA LEU A 121 10.87 -21.53 -3.32
C LEU A 121 11.78 -21.18 -4.51
N ALA A 122 11.30 -21.38 -5.74
CA ALA A 122 12.04 -20.99 -6.93
C ALA A 122 12.14 -19.46 -7.10
N SER A 123 11.13 -18.71 -6.64
CA SER A 123 11.09 -17.25 -6.81
C SER A 123 11.85 -16.47 -5.73
N ASP A 124 11.73 -16.85 -4.45
CA ASP A 124 12.41 -16.16 -3.34
C ASP A 124 12.78 -17.19 -2.24
N PRO A 125 13.83 -18.00 -2.47
CA PRO A 125 14.24 -19.01 -1.50
C PRO A 125 14.72 -18.38 -0.19
N GLU A 126 15.45 -17.27 -0.26
CA GLU A 126 15.99 -16.58 0.93
C GLU A 126 14.89 -15.97 1.78
N GLY A 127 13.90 -15.32 1.17
CA GLY A 127 12.81 -14.66 1.89
C GLY A 127 11.86 -15.65 2.56
N LEU A 128 11.65 -16.81 1.94
CA LEU A 128 10.80 -17.87 2.49
C LEU A 128 11.52 -18.69 3.57
N LEU A 129 12.77 -19.08 3.35
CA LEU A 129 13.51 -19.96 4.28
C LEU A 129 14.14 -19.22 5.45
N SER A 130 14.20 -17.88 5.39
CA SER A 130 14.53 -17.04 6.54
C SER A 130 13.35 -16.81 7.49
N MET A 131 12.14 -17.31 7.19
CA MET A 131 10.96 -17.18 8.05
C MET A 131 11.13 -17.94 9.36
N ASP A 132 10.57 -17.37 10.42
CA ASP A 132 10.41 -18.11 11.66
C ASP A 132 9.20 -19.05 11.58
N PRO A 133 9.24 -20.23 12.23
CA PRO A 133 8.10 -21.13 12.25
C PRO A 133 6.87 -20.43 12.84
N GLY A 134 5.73 -20.60 12.18
CA GLY A 134 4.45 -19.93 12.46
C GLY A 134 4.23 -18.63 11.69
N GLU A 135 5.28 -17.96 11.20
CA GLU A 135 5.13 -16.78 10.33
C GLU A 135 4.36 -17.06 9.04
N PRO A 136 4.65 -18.13 8.27
CA PRO A 136 3.93 -18.35 7.01
C PRO A 136 2.44 -18.60 7.26
N SER A 137 2.08 -19.32 8.32
CA SER A 137 0.68 -19.52 8.72
C SER A 137 -0.02 -18.20 9.04
N ARG A 138 0.61 -17.33 9.86
CA ARG A 138 0.05 -16.01 10.23
C ARG A 138 -0.15 -15.10 9.00
N LEU A 139 0.81 -15.09 8.09
CA LEU A 139 0.73 -14.29 6.87
C LEU A 139 -0.35 -14.80 5.92
N LEU A 140 -0.52 -16.12 5.81
CA LEU A 140 -1.60 -16.71 5.01
C LEU A 140 -2.99 -16.40 5.60
N GLU A 141 -3.13 -16.43 6.92
CA GLU A 141 -4.36 -15.99 7.60
C GLU A 141 -4.65 -14.51 7.32
N LEU A 142 -3.64 -13.65 7.43
CA LEU A 142 -3.76 -12.23 7.09
C LEU A 142 -4.23 -12.04 5.65
N LEU A 143 -3.63 -12.75 4.68
CA LEU A 143 -3.99 -12.67 3.27
C LEU A 143 -5.44 -13.14 3.02
N ARG A 144 -5.89 -14.16 3.75
CA ARG A 144 -7.28 -14.64 3.69
C ARG A 144 -8.25 -13.58 4.21
N ASP A 145 -7.88 -12.89 5.27
CA ASP A 145 -8.73 -11.93 5.98
C ASP A 145 -8.63 -10.48 5.46
N LEU A 146 -7.85 -10.25 4.39
CA LEU A 146 -7.77 -8.95 3.72
C LEU A 146 -9.15 -8.45 3.25
N ARG A 147 -9.58 -7.33 3.83
CA ARG A 147 -10.79 -6.59 3.43
C ARG A 147 -10.47 -5.61 2.30
N CYS A 148 -10.26 -6.13 1.09
CA CYS A 148 -9.94 -5.30 -0.08
C CYS A 148 -10.83 -5.63 -1.28
N ARG A 149 -10.73 -4.81 -2.33
CA ARG A 149 -11.46 -5.04 -3.60
C ARG A 149 -11.05 -6.39 -4.17
N LYS A 150 -12.04 -7.16 -4.67
CA LYS A 150 -11.81 -8.50 -5.25
C LYS A 150 -10.69 -8.52 -6.29
N ALA A 151 -10.67 -7.55 -7.20
CA ALA A 151 -9.62 -7.43 -8.22
C ALA A 151 -8.20 -7.28 -7.63
N VAL A 152 -8.05 -6.53 -6.53
CA VAL A 152 -6.74 -6.36 -5.87
C VAL A 152 -6.34 -7.66 -5.18
N LYS A 153 -7.29 -8.32 -4.51
CA LYS A 153 -7.06 -9.62 -3.87
C LYS A 153 -6.60 -10.67 -4.89
N GLU A 154 -7.28 -10.74 -6.03
CA GLU A 154 -6.94 -11.64 -7.13
C GLU A 154 -5.56 -11.32 -7.71
N GLN A 155 -5.21 -10.04 -7.91
CA GLN A 155 -3.89 -9.64 -8.40
C GLN A 155 -2.76 -10.02 -7.44
N VAL A 156 -2.96 -9.81 -6.14
CA VAL A 156 -1.97 -10.17 -5.11
C VAL A 156 -1.76 -11.68 -5.07
N LEU A 157 -2.85 -12.46 -5.14
CA LEU A 157 -2.82 -13.92 -5.04
C LEU A 157 -2.57 -14.63 -6.38
N ALA A 158 -2.53 -13.91 -7.50
CA ALA A 158 -2.41 -14.47 -8.86
C ALA A 158 -1.18 -15.38 -9.03
N ARG A 159 -0.12 -15.16 -8.25
CA ARG A 159 1.14 -15.90 -8.32
C ARG A 159 1.30 -16.93 -7.19
N GLY A 160 0.25 -17.19 -6.42
CA GLY A 160 0.25 -18.07 -5.25
C GLY A 160 0.19 -17.31 -3.92
N ALA A 161 -0.54 -17.86 -2.96
CA ALA A 161 -0.70 -17.31 -1.62
C ALA A 161 0.62 -17.34 -0.83
N LEU A 162 1.41 -18.41 -0.95
CA LEU A 162 2.70 -18.49 -0.25
C LEU A 162 3.70 -17.46 -0.77
N ARG A 163 3.69 -17.22 -2.09
CA ARG A 163 4.54 -16.19 -2.69
C ARG A 163 4.09 -14.80 -2.26
N ALA A 164 2.78 -14.54 -2.23
CA ALA A 164 2.23 -13.31 -1.71
C ALA A 164 2.62 -13.08 -0.23
N ALA A 165 2.65 -14.15 0.58
CA ALA A 165 3.10 -14.07 1.97
C ALA A 165 4.58 -13.69 2.08
N ALA A 166 5.45 -14.27 1.25
CA ALA A 166 6.86 -13.87 1.20
C ALA A 166 7.03 -12.40 0.79
N VAL A 167 6.27 -11.93 -0.21
CA VAL A 167 6.26 -10.51 -0.61
C VAL A 167 5.77 -9.62 0.52
N ALA A 168 4.69 -10.00 1.20
CA ALA A 168 4.16 -9.27 2.36
C ALA A 168 5.24 -9.13 3.45
N ARG A 169 5.93 -10.22 3.79
CA ARG A 169 7.03 -10.20 4.76
C ARG A 169 8.15 -9.23 4.36
N ARG A 170 8.60 -9.27 3.10
CA ARG A 170 9.63 -8.33 2.61
C ARG A 170 9.16 -6.87 2.75
N ARG A 171 7.87 -6.58 2.52
CA ARG A 171 7.31 -5.24 2.72
C ARG A 171 7.25 -4.85 4.19
N VAL A 172 6.91 -5.78 5.08
CA VAL A 172 6.95 -5.54 6.54
C VAL A 172 8.36 -5.21 7.00
N GLU A 173 9.35 -5.99 6.61
CA GLU A 173 10.74 -5.75 7.02
C GLU A 173 11.29 -4.44 6.44
N LEU A 174 10.92 -4.06 5.21
CA LEU A 174 11.26 -2.77 4.62
C LEU A 174 10.68 -1.61 5.44
N LEU A 175 9.38 -1.67 5.76
CA LEU A 175 8.72 -0.65 6.57
C LEU A 175 9.27 -0.60 7.99
N HIS A 176 9.64 -1.76 8.55
CA HIS A 176 10.26 -1.87 9.86
C HIS A 176 11.64 -1.20 9.88
N ALA A 177 12.46 -1.44 8.87
CA ALA A 177 13.77 -0.80 8.72
C ALA A 177 13.66 0.73 8.61
N ARG A 178 12.53 1.26 8.12
CA ARG A 178 12.25 2.70 8.03
C ARG A 178 11.59 3.28 9.30
N GLY A 179 11.45 2.50 10.37
CA GLY A 179 11.04 2.98 11.69
C GLY A 179 9.63 2.62 12.13
N LEU A 180 8.87 1.82 11.36
CA LEU A 180 7.60 1.27 11.84
C LEU A 180 7.81 0.05 12.73
N THR A 181 6.87 -0.19 13.64
CA THR A 181 6.81 -1.49 14.33
C THR A 181 6.33 -2.55 13.34
N ARG A 182 6.76 -3.82 13.49
CA ARG A 182 6.26 -4.92 12.64
C ARG A 182 4.72 -5.02 12.69
N HIS A 183 4.15 -4.75 13.86
CA HIS A 183 2.70 -4.73 14.05
C HIS A 183 2.03 -3.64 13.20
N ASP A 184 2.54 -2.41 13.23
CA ASP A 184 1.96 -1.33 12.44
C ASP A 184 2.21 -1.50 10.94
N ALA A 185 3.37 -2.03 10.55
CA ALA A 185 3.64 -2.38 9.16
C ALA A 185 2.65 -3.43 8.62
N LEU A 186 2.31 -4.45 9.41
CA LEU A 186 1.26 -5.41 9.06
C LEU A 186 -0.12 -4.74 8.93
N ARG A 187 -0.46 -3.82 9.84
CA ARG A 187 -1.72 -3.05 9.75
C ARG A 187 -1.80 -2.20 8.49
N VAL A 188 -0.69 -1.56 8.11
CA VAL A 188 -0.59 -0.77 6.88
C VAL A 188 -0.82 -1.65 5.65
N LEU A 189 -0.15 -2.82 5.58
CA LEU A 189 -0.33 -3.75 4.46
C LEU A 189 -1.73 -4.36 4.41
N ALA A 190 -2.34 -4.63 5.56
CA ALA A 190 -3.72 -5.12 5.64
C ALA A 190 -4.73 -4.10 5.10
N ALA A 191 -4.49 -2.82 5.39
CA ALA A 191 -5.33 -1.72 4.95
C ALA A 191 -5.10 -1.36 3.47
N GLU A 192 -3.86 -1.43 2.98
CA GLU A 192 -3.51 -1.12 1.60
C GLU A 192 -2.69 -2.25 0.94
N PRO A 193 -3.36 -3.34 0.50
CA PRO A 193 -2.68 -4.49 -0.09
C PRO A 193 -2.04 -4.19 -1.45
N ARG A 194 -2.38 -3.07 -2.11
CA ARG A 194 -1.71 -2.66 -3.36
C ARG A 194 -0.22 -2.40 -3.16
N ALA A 195 0.24 -2.11 -1.94
CA ALA A 195 1.66 -2.00 -1.61
C ALA A 195 2.47 -3.27 -1.95
N MET A 196 1.82 -4.44 -1.96
CA MET A 196 2.45 -5.72 -2.37
C MET A 196 2.59 -5.85 -3.90
N LEU A 197 1.86 -5.06 -4.68
CA LEU A 197 1.90 -5.09 -6.15
C LEU A 197 3.03 -4.24 -6.73
N TYR A 198 3.53 -3.26 -5.98
CA TYR A 198 4.68 -2.44 -6.36
C TYR A 198 5.99 -3.18 -6.11
N SER A 199 7.06 -2.79 -6.81
CA SER A 199 8.41 -3.31 -6.54
C SER A 199 8.91 -2.86 -5.15
N PRO A 200 9.88 -3.57 -4.53
CA PRO A 200 10.45 -3.11 -3.26
C PRO A 200 11.04 -1.71 -3.37
N GLU A 201 11.72 -1.42 -4.49
CA GLU A 201 12.36 -0.14 -4.77
C GLU A 201 11.34 1.00 -4.90
N ASP A 202 10.17 0.72 -5.49
CA ASP A 202 9.09 1.71 -5.61
C ASP A 202 8.49 2.04 -4.23
N VAL A 203 8.34 1.05 -3.36
CA VAL A 203 7.84 1.26 -1.99
C VAL A 203 8.87 2.03 -1.18
N GLU A 204 10.15 1.68 -1.31
CA GLU A 204 11.24 2.40 -0.67
C GLU A 204 11.28 3.87 -1.09
N ARG A 205 11.27 4.14 -2.40
CA ARG A 205 11.23 5.50 -2.95
C ARG A 205 10.04 6.31 -2.44
N LYS A 206 8.88 5.67 -2.26
CA LYS A 206 7.69 6.33 -1.69
C LYS A 206 7.92 6.73 -0.24
N VAL A 207 8.50 5.85 0.57
CA VAL A 207 8.79 6.12 1.98
C VAL A 207 9.87 7.20 2.12
N GLU A 208 10.92 7.16 1.29
CA GLU A 208 11.95 8.21 1.22
C GLU A 208 11.33 9.56 0.84
N PHE A 209 10.51 9.61 -0.20
CA PHE A 209 9.84 10.85 -0.60
C PHE A 209 8.94 11.41 0.52
N LEU A 210 8.24 10.54 1.25
CA LEU A 210 7.40 10.93 2.37
C LEU A 210 8.19 11.62 3.48
N VAL A 211 9.33 11.05 3.86
CA VAL A 211 10.14 11.53 4.98
C VAL A 211 11.02 12.70 4.56
N ASP A 212 11.81 12.50 3.51
CA ASP A 212 12.91 13.42 3.15
C ASP A 212 12.39 14.64 2.41
N THR A 213 11.37 14.46 1.55
CA THR A 213 10.86 15.55 0.71
C THR A 213 9.62 16.19 1.31
N MET A 214 8.65 15.40 1.75
CA MET A 214 7.41 15.94 2.31
C MET A 214 7.50 16.28 3.80
N GLY A 215 8.55 15.81 4.50
CA GLY A 215 8.76 16.10 5.92
C GLY A 215 7.79 15.41 6.88
N PHE A 216 7.10 14.35 6.43
CA PHE A 216 6.18 13.60 7.29
C PHE A 216 6.88 12.42 7.96
N GLU A 217 6.51 12.14 9.21
CA GLU A 217 6.94 10.94 9.91
C GLU A 217 6.35 9.67 9.26
N VAL A 218 7.11 8.57 9.30
CA VAL A 218 6.67 7.28 8.75
C VAL A 218 5.41 6.76 9.46
N GLY A 219 5.19 7.14 10.72
CA GLY A 219 3.98 6.81 11.48
C GLY A 219 2.68 7.28 10.82
N TRP A 220 2.72 8.31 9.97
CA TRP A 220 1.55 8.76 9.21
C TRP A 220 1.01 7.70 8.25
N LEU A 221 1.84 6.74 7.81
CA LEU A 221 1.39 5.63 6.96
C LEU A 221 0.36 4.75 7.66
N VAL A 222 0.35 4.68 8.99
CA VAL A 222 -0.66 3.93 9.75
C VAL A 222 -2.04 4.57 9.61
N GLN A 223 -2.08 5.90 9.56
CA GLN A 223 -3.33 6.66 9.40
C GLN A 223 -3.75 6.78 7.93
N TYR A 224 -2.78 6.85 7.01
CA TYR A 224 -2.99 7.03 5.58
C TYR A 224 -2.25 5.97 4.75
N PRO A 225 -2.59 4.68 4.89
CA PRO A 225 -1.94 3.59 4.18
C PRO A 225 -2.13 3.70 2.66
N GLU A 226 -3.19 4.40 2.21
CA GLU A 226 -3.50 4.60 0.79
C GLU A 226 -2.37 5.32 0.03
N PHE A 227 -1.46 6.01 0.74
CA PHE A 227 -0.26 6.62 0.17
C PHE A 227 0.61 5.61 -0.58
N LEU A 228 0.78 4.40 -0.02
CA LEU A 228 1.55 3.34 -0.66
C LEU A 228 0.84 2.74 -1.88
N GLY A 229 -0.49 2.87 -1.96
CA GLY A 229 -1.32 2.34 -3.03
C GLY A 229 -1.40 3.21 -4.28
N VAL A 230 -0.98 4.48 -4.23
CA VAL A 230 -0.99 5.40 -5.38
C VAL A 230 0.36 5.47 -6.08
N ASN A 231 0.38 5.88 -7.35
CA ASN A 231 1.63 6.06 -8.09
C ASN A 231 2.31 7.37 -7.67
N LEU A 232 3.59 7.32 -7.29
CA LEU A 232 4.33 8.48 -6.76
C LEU A 232 4.45 9.59 -7.82
N ASP A 233 4.96 9.27 -8.99
CA ASP A 233 5.30 10.23 -10.06
C ASP A 233 4.05 10.88 -10.68
N LYS A 234 2.99 10.10 -10.86
CA LYS A 234 1.77 10.57 -11.53
C LYS A 234 0.79 11.24 -10.57
N TRP A 235 0.87 10.96 -9.28
CA TRP A 235 -0.14 11.38 -8.31
C TRP A 235 0.41 12.28 -7.21
N ILE A 236 1.45 11.86 -6.51
CA ILE A 236 1.94 12.54 -5.31
C ILE A 236 2.85 13.71 -5.68
N ILE A 237 3.85 13.50 -6.54
CA ILE A 237 4.83 14.53 -6.91
C ILE A 237 4.17 15.79 -7.50
N PRO A 238 3.25 15.71 -8.49
CA PRO A 238 2.62 16.90 -9.06
C PRO A 238 1.79 17.68 -8.04
N ARG A 239 1.18 16.97 -7.07
CA ARG A 239 0.41 17.61 -5.99
C ARG A 239 1.32 18.28 -4.99
N HIS A 240 2.42 17.63 -4.64
CA HIS A 240 3.43 18.19 -3.74
C HIS A 240 4.01 19.48 -4.31
N ASN A 241 4.41 19.49 -5.58
CA ASN A 241 4.96 20.68 -6.23
C ASN A 241 3.99 21.88 -6.22
N VAL A 242 2.70 21.64 -6.48
CA VAL A 242 1.67 22.69 -6.38
C VAL A 242 1.56 23.22 -4.96
N VAL A 243 1.50 22.32 -3.96
CA VAL A 243 1.35 22.73 -2.57
C VAL A 243 2.58 23.49 -2.08
N GLU A 244 3.80 23.06 -2.43
CA GLU A 244 5.02 23.79 -2.08
C GLU A 244 5.09 25.17 -2.73
N HIS A 245 4.66 25.30 -3.99
CA HIS A 245 4.55 26.62 -4.64
C HIS A 245 3.54 27.52 -3.92
N LEU A 246 2.37 26.98 -3.55
CA LEU A 246 1.37 27.77 -2.82
C LEU A 246 1.84 28.14 -1.41
N LYS A 247 2.63 27.28 -0.74
CA LYS A 247 3.28 27.60 0.54
C LYS A 247 4.25 28.77 0.39
N SER A 248 5.08 28.78 -0.65
CA SER A 248 6.10 29.83 -0.84
C SER A 248 5.48 31.21 -1.14
N VAL A 249 4.35 31.23 -1.84
CA VAL A 249 3.61 32.47 -2.17
C VAL A 249 2.67 32.90 -1.02
N GLY A 250 2.52 32.10 0.04
CA GLY A 250 1.57 32.36 1.13
C GLY A 250 0.11 32.23 0.71
N GLY A 251 -0.17 31.47 -0.35
CA GLY A 251 -1.52 31.27 -0.88
C GLY A 251 -2.37 30.27 -0.09
N LEU A 252 -1.77 29.55 0.87
CA LEU A 252 -2.48 28.58 1.70
C LEU A 252 -2.95 29.24 3.01
N GLY A 253 -4.27 29.28 3.21
CA GLY A 253 -4.87 29.73 4.47
C GLY A 253 -4.76 28.70 5.59
N ASP A 254 -4.80 27.41 5.26
CA ASP A 254 -4.73 26.29 6.20
C ASP A 254 -3.60 25.32 5.85
N PRO A 255 -3.01 24.62 6.85
CA PRO A 255 -1.97 23.63 6.60
C PRO A 255 -2.51 22.43 5.79
N VAL A 256 -1.80 22.07 4.72
CA VAL A 256 -2.17 20.94 3.87
C VAL A 256 -1.78 19.62 4.54
N GLU A 257 -2.78 18.92 5.07
CA GLU A 257 -2.64 17.57 5.62
C GLU A 257 -2.43 16.47 4.56
N MET A 258 -1.91 15.31 5.00
CA MET A 258 -1.71 14.10 4.19
C MET A 258 -2.96 13.65 3.41
N LYS A 259 -4.14 13.79 4.02
CA LYS A 259 -5.43 13.43 3.39
C LYS A 259 -5.64 14.13 2.04
N HIS A 260 -5.11 15.34 1.87
CA HIS A 260 -5.27 16.11 0.64
C HIS A 260 -4.45 15.51 -0.51
N TYR A 261 -3.27 14.98 -0.23
CA TYR A 261 -2.44 14.32 -1.23
C TYR A 261 -3.05 13.01 -1.70
N VAL A 262 -3.62 12.23 -0.78
CA VAL A 262 -3.99 10.84 -1.06
C VAL A 262 -5.47 10.69 -1.43
N ARG A 263 -6.38 11.28 -0.65
CA ARG A 263 -7.83 11.03 -0.77
C ARG A 263 -8.54 11.91 -1.78
N LEU A 264 -8.00 13.10 -2.09
CA LEU A 264 -8.63 13.96 -3.07
C LEU A 264 -8.55 13.35 -4.47
N SER A 265 -9.67 13.35 -5.18
CA SER A 265 -9.66 13.04 -6.61
C SER A 265 -8.88 14.11 -7.37
N ARG A 266 -8.31 13.75 -8.52
CA ARG A 266 -7.55 14.71 -9.36
C ARG A 266 -8.37 15.96 -9.68
N ARG A 267 -9.67 15.81 -9.95
CA ARG A 267 -10.60 16.93 -10.21
C ARG A 267 -10.81 17.81 -8.98
N ARG A 268 -11.01 17.21 -7.80
CA ARG A 268 -11.18 17.99 -6.56
C ARG A 268 -9.90 18.74 -6.21
N PHE A 269 -8.74 18.09 -6.33
CA PHE A 269 -7.46 18.74 -6.11
C PHE A 269 -7.26 19.92 -7.06
N TYR A 270 -7.52 19.72 -8.36
CA TYR A 270 -7.41 20.80 -9.35
C TYR A 270 -8.34 21.98 -9.01
N ASN A 271 -9.61 21.73 -8.72
CA ASN A 271 -10.55 22.82 -8.42
C ASN A 271 -10.20 23.62 -7.16
N MET A 272 -9.56 23.00 -6.17
CA MET A 272 -9.22 23.66 -4.90
C MET A 272 -7.85 24.35 -4.94
N PHE A 273 -6.82 23.69 -5.49
CA PHE A 273 -5.44 24.17 -5.41
C PHE A 273 -4.90 24.73 -6.73
N VAL A 274 -5.51 24.39 -7.87
CA VAL A 274 -4.95 24.76 -9.19
C VAL A 274 -5.81 25.83 -9.86
N LYS A 275 -7.11 25.61 -9.99
CA LYS A 275 -8.05 26.53 -10.66
C LYS A 275 -8.02 27.97 -10.09
N PRO A 276 -7.91 28.19 -8.76
CA PRO A 276 -7.82 29.55 -8.24
C PRO A 276 -6.48 30.25 -8.53
N TYR A 277 -5.44 29.50 -8.90
CA TYR A 277 -4.06 29.99 -9.08
C TYR A 277 -3.53 29.59 -10.47
N PRO A 278 -3.69 30.43 -11.50
CA PRO A 278 -3.33 30.07 -12.88
C PRO A 278 -1.85 29.68 -13.08
N GLU A 279 -0.95 30.15 -12.20
CA GLU A 279 0.46 29.73 -12.19
C GLU A 279 0.62 28.23 -11.89
N CYS A 280 -0.23 27.68 -11.03
CA CYS A 280 -0.21 26.27 -10.65
C CYS A 280 -0.65 25.35 -11.79
N GLU A 281 -1.32 25.86 -12.82
CA GLU A 281 -1.68 25.06 -14.00
C GLU A 281 -0.44 24.58 -14.75
N ARG A 282 0.63 25.38 -14.79
CA ARG A 282 1.89 24.97 -15.42
C ARG A 282 2.58 23.87 -14.62
N ILE A 283 2.51 23.95 -13.30
CA ILE A 283 3.14 23.01 -12.35
C ILE A 283 2.38 21.68 -12.34
N PHE A 284 1.05 21.71 -12.32
CA PHE A 284 0.19 20.53 -12.30
C PHE A 284 -0.04 19.91 -13.69
N GLY A 285 0.09 20.74 -14.73
CA GLY A 285 -0.39 20.49 -16.09
C GLY A 285 0.53 19.72 -17.02
N GLY A 286 1.74 19.34 -16.59
CA GLY A 286 2.62 18.47 -17.39
C GLY A 286 1.92 17.20 -17.91
N LEU A 287 0.92 16.70 -17.16
CA LEU A 287 0.09 15.53 -17.51
C LEU A 287 -1.35 15.87 -17.96
N VAL A 288 -1.76 17.15 -17.95
CA VAL A 288 -3.10 17.56 -18.44
C VAL A 288 -3.07 17.71 -19.96
N ARG A 289 -1.96 18.23 -20.51
CA ARG A 289 -1.76 18.30 -21.97
C ARG A 289 -1.84 16.92 -22.61
N GLU A 290 -1.12 15.92 -22.09
CA GLU A 290 -1.14 14.56 -22.65
C GLU A 290 -2.53 13.88 -22.59
N ARG A 291 -3.29 14.05 -21.49
CA ARG A 291 -4.61 13.41 -21.36
C ARG A 291 -5.69 14.16 -22.12
N GLU A 292 -5.66 15.49 -22.17
CA GLU A 292 -6.53 16.26 -23.06
C GLU A 292 -6.18 16.02 -24.53
N GLU A 293 -4.90 15.90 -24.89
CA GLU A 293 -4.47 15.51 -26.23
C GLU A 293 -4.90 14.08 -26.56
N MET A 294 -4.76 13.12 -25.66
CA MET A 294 -5.25 11.74 -25.85
C MET A 294 -6.78 11.66 -25.93
N VAL A 295 -7.52 12.38 -25.08
CA VAL A 295 -9.00 12.41 -25.13
C VAL A 295 -9.49 13.13 -26.39
N ARG A 296 -8.78 14.18 -26.84
CA ARG A 296 -9.03 14.85 -28.14
C ARG A 296 -8.64 13.96 -29.33
N GLN A 297 -7.67 13.06 -29.19
CA GLN A 297 -7.31 12.08 -30.22
C GLN A 297 -8.25 10.86 -30.26
N GLN A 298 -8.84 10.48 -29.11
CA GLN A 298 -9.78 9.34 -29.01
C GLN A 298 -11.17 9.63 -29.60
N HIS A 299 -11.52 10.91 -29.79
CA HIS A 299 -12.75 11.30 -30.47
C HIS A 299 -12.39 12.21 -31.64
N PRO A 300 -12.72 11.85 -32.90
CA PRO A 300 -12.49 12.74 -34.02
C PRO A 300 -13.20 14.07 -33.75
N THR A 301 -12.41 15.14 -33.64
CA THR A 301 -12.91 16.49 -33.39
C THR A 301 -13.95 16.84 -34.45
N GLY A 302 -15.23 16.93 -34.07
CA GLY A 302 -16.31 17.27 -35.00
C GLY A 302 -17.34 16.18 -35.27
N LEU A 303 -17.25 14.98 -34.69
CA LEU A 303 -18.29 13.95 -34.84
C LEU A 303 -19.68 14.44 -34.40
N TRP A 304 -19.74 15.28 -33.36
CA TRP A 304 -20.98 15.91 -32.89
C TRP A 304 -21.64 16.86 -33.90
N LYS A 305 -20.90 17.34 -34.91
CA LYS A 305 -21.44 18.11 -36.04
C LYS A 305 -22.11 17.22 -37.09
N LEU A 306 -21.78 15.91 -37.12
CA LEU A 306 -22.44 14.92 -37.98
C LEU A 306 -23.77 14.45 -37.37
N PHE A 307 -23.90 14.55 -36.03
CA PHE A 307 -25.13 14.29 -35.28
C PHE A 307 -25.99 15.55 -35.12
N THR A 308 -26.02 16.46 -36.10
CA THR A 308 -27.10 17.45 -36.15
C THR A 308 -28.39 16.74 -36.56
N PRO A 309 -29.41 16.66 -35.68
CA PRO A 309 -30.69 16.09 -36.07
C PRO A 309 -31.24 16.87 -37.26
N ALA A 310 -31.80 16.16 -38.25
CA ALA A 310 -32.44 16.79 -39.40
C ALA A 310 -33.45 17.81 -38.89
N LYS A 311 -33.41 19.05 -39.41
CA LYS A 311 -34.40 20.06 -39.06
C LYS A 311 -35.75 19.54 -39.52
N TYR A 312 -36.61 19.25 -38.56
CA TYR A 312 -37.96 18.81 -38.83
C TYR A 312 -38.75 19.99 -39.42
N GLU A 313 -39.06 19.92 -40.71
CA GLU A 313 -39.96 20.89 -41.34
C GLU A 313 -41.37 20.55 -40.91
N ARG A 314 -41.86 21.30 -39.92
CA ARG A 314 -43.17 21.11 -39.32
C ARG A 314 -44.24 21.34 -40.40
N THR A 315 -44.99 20.30 -40.78
CA THR A 315 -46.04 20.43 -41.80
C THR A 315 -47.21 21.25 -41.26
N GLN A 316 -47.95 21.93 -42.15
CA GLN A 316 -49.08 22.76 -41.71
C GLN A 316 -50.12 21.96 -40.92
N GLU A 317 -50.28 20.68 -41.25
CA GLU A 317 -51.17 19.73 -40.56
C GLU A 317 -50.77 19.52 -39.09
N GLU A 318 -49.48 19.46 -38.79
CA GLU A 318 -49.00 19.33 -37.41
C GLU A 318 -49.16 20.61 -36.61
N VAL A 319 -49.04 21.77 -37.27
CA VAL A 319 -49.33 23.06 -36.63
C VAL A 319 -50.82 23.15 -36.31
N THR A 320 -51.71 22.70 -37.18
CA THR A 320 -53.15 22.63 -36.89
C THR A 320 -53.46 21.62 -35.79
N ASN A 321 -52.83 20.44 -35.78
CA ASN A 321 -53.01 19.43 -34.74
C ASN A 321 -52.52 19.91 -33.37
N MET A 322 -51.37 20.59 -33.30
CA MET A 322 -50.91 21.21 -32.05
C MET A 322 -51.86 22.31 -31.57
N LYS A 323 -52.40 23.13 -32.47
CA LYS A 323 -53.38 24.18 -32.10
C LYS A 323 -54.68 23.57 -31.56
N LEU A 324 -55.16 22.48 -32.15
CA LEU A 324 -56.32 21.75 -31.66
C LEU A 324 -56.05 21.08 -30.29
N LEU A 325 -54.86 20.52 -30.10
CA LEU A 325 -54.44 19.93 -28.82
C LEU A 325 -54.39 21.00 -27.71
N VAL A 326 -53.77 22.14 -27.98
CA VAL A 326 -53.69 23.27 -27.02
C VAL A 326 -55.06 23.88 -26.77
N GLY A 327 -55.93 23.93 -27.80
CA GLY A 327 -57.31 24.38 -27.66
C GLY A 327 -58.18 23.46 -26.81
N SER A 328 -57.91 22.15 -26.82
CA SER A 328 -58.64 21.14 -26.02
C SER A 328 -58.22 21.10 -24.55
N LEU A 329 -57.17 21.83 -24.18
CA LEU A 329 -56.64 21.93 -22.81
C LEU A 329 -57.11 23.21 -22.08
N ARG A 330 -58.07 23.95 -22.67
CA ARG A 330 -58.76 25.09 -22.05
C ARG A 330 -60.18 24.72 -21.68
#